data_AF-A0A1V4YEH5-F1
#
_entry.id   AF-A0A1V4YEH5-F1
#
_cell.length_a   1.000
_cell.length_b   1.000
_cell.length_c   1.000
_cell.angle_alpha   90.00
_cell.angle_beta   90.00
_cell.angle_gamma   90.00
#
_symmetry.space_group_name_H-M   'P 1'
#
loop_
_entity.id
_entity.type
_entity.pdbx_description
1 polymer ?
#
loop_
_entity_poly.entity_id
_entity_poly.type
_entity_poly.pdbx_seq_one_letter_code
_entity_poly.pdbx_strand_id
1 'polypeptide(L)'
;MEWLLLIGIIISSFMAFNIAGNDVSNSVGTSVGSGSLKIRSALIMGAVFMFIGAVYLGTNVSRTIGNGIIGSDVLTTSGALIIVLAAAIWITFTLISKIPISGSDAVVSSVFGFGLAAAGPSYIHFDVMGLIVLSWILSPFIGMCTGFLLYYILRRGYLSKIKSAGKKDRLEKVFSYLQIASGAFTGLNVGAIDIAVATAVLFYGFGTVGFEIEIIGAVAMVVGIILAGGRVTKTIGKRITELVPTRGFSAQISMGTAVYVFVMLGMPISPTQTLVGSVIGVGLARGTDTVKFDVIKHIATTWIVTIPACILLSGGMYYLFSLF
;
A
#
# COMPACT_ATOMS: atom_id res chain seq x y z
N MET A 1 -32.25 1.12 5.18
CA MET A 1 -31.04 1.89 4.81
C MET A 1 -30.05 1.99 5.96
N GLU A 2 -30.48 2.33 7.17
CA GLU A 2 -29.58 2.48 8.34
C GLU A 2 -28.77 1.22 8.69
N TRP A 3 -29.37 0.03 8.65
CA TRP A 3 -28.66 -1.22 8.94
C TRP A 3 -27.56 -1.55 7.92
N LEU A 4 -27.79 -1.30 6.63
CA LEU A 4 -26.77 -1.50 5.60
C LEU A 4 -25.61 -0.52 5.77
N LEU A 5 -25.92 0.73 6.13
CA LEU A 5 -24.89 1.73 6.43
C LEU A 5 -24.03 1.30 7.62
N LEU A 6 -24.65 0.81 8.71
CA LEU A 6 -23.93 0.30 9.85
C LEU A 6 -23.00 -0.86 9.47
N ILE A 7 -23.49 -1.80 8.65
CA ILE A 7 -22.67 -2.91 8.12
C ILE A 7 -21.53 -2.37 7.25
N GLY A 8 -21.80 -1.38 6.39
CA GLY A 8 -20.78 -0.71 5.57
C GLY A 8 -19.69 -0.06 6.41
N ILE A 9 -20.05 0.64 7.48
CA ILE A 9 -19.09 1.24 8.42
C ILE A 9 -18.24 0.15 9.09
N ILE A 10 -18.85 -0.96 9.53
CA ILE A 10 -18.13 -2.07 10.15
C ILE A 10 -17.15 -2.71 9.16
N ILE A 11 -17.60 -3.00 7.94
CA ILE A 11 -16.76 -3.62 6.89
C ILE A 11 -15.64 -2.68 6.46
N SER A 12 -15.93 -1.39 6.26
CA SER A 12 -14.93 -0.36 5.97
C SER A 12 -13.88 -0.27 7.08
N SER A 13 -14.33 -0.20 8.33
CA SER A 13 -13.42 -0.14 9.49
C SER A 13 -12.55 -1.40 9.59
N PHE A 14 -13.14 -2.56 9.33
CA PHE A 14 -12.42 -3.83 9.31
C PHE A 14 -11.38 -3.86 8.19
N MET A 15 -11.75 -3.43 6.98
CA MET A 15 -10.84 -3.29 5.85
C MET A 15 -9.69 -2.34 6.17
N ALA A 16 -10.00 -1.13 6.63
CA ALA A 16 -9.08 -0.07 7.03
C ALA A 16 -8.07 -0.53 8.10
N PHE A 17 -8.56 -1.26 9.12
CA PHE A 17 -7.70 -1.88 10.14
C PHE A 17 -6.70 -2.86 9.52
N ASN A 18 -7.16 -3.75 8.64
CA ASN A 18 -6.34 -4.80 8.06
C ASN A 18 -5.30 -4.22 7.09
N ILE A 19 -5.71 -3.31 6.20
CA ILE A 19 -4.79 -2.73 5.21
C ILE A 19 -3.71 -1.89 5.89
N ALA A 20 -4.08 -0.99 6.81
CA ALA A 20 -3.09 -0.15 7.49
C ALA A 20 -2.13 -0.97 8.37
N GLY A 21 -2.63 -2.06 8.97
CA GLY A 21 -1.80 -3.04 9.68
C GLY A 21 -0.79 -3.77 8.79
N ASN A 22 -1.09 -3.98 7.50
CA ASN A 22 -0.15 -4.52 6.52
C ASN A 22 0.84 -3.44 6.05
N ASP A 23 0.31 -2.27 5.67
CA ASP A 23 1.00 -1.27 4.86
C ASP A 23 1.84 -0.28 5.66
N VAL A 24 1.68 -0.16 6.99
CA VAL A 24 2.57 0.70 7.80
C VAL A 24 4.04 0.32 7.66
N SER A 25 4.31 -0.95 7.37
CA SER A 25 5.65 -1.45 7.09
C SER A 25 6.31 -0.75 5.89
N ASN A 26 5.52 -0.24 4.95
CA ASN A 26 6.00 0.50 3.77
C ASN A 26 6.54 1.89 4.13
N SER A 27 6.00 2.51 5.19
CA SER A 27 6.47 3.80 5.71
C SER A 27 7.64 3.65 6.69
N VAL A 28 7.55 2.67 7.60
CA VAL A 28 8.45 2.64 8.78
C VAL A 28 9.37 1.41 8.85
N GLY A 29 9.14 0.41 7.99
CA GLY A 29 9.88 -0.86 8.01
C GLY A 29 11.37 -0.68 7.77
N THR A 30 11.78 0.23 6.88
CA THR A 30 13.21 0.48 6.68
C THR A 30 13.85 1.20 7.87
N SER A 31 13.11 2.06 8.59
CA SER A 31 13.59 2.76 9.79
C SER A 31 13.76 1.80 10.97
N VAL A 32 12.91 0.78 11.07
CA VAL A 32 13.08 -0.32 12.02
C VAL A 32 14.21 -1.24 11.58
N GLY A 33 14.29 -1.55 10.29
CA GLY A 33 15.29 -2.44 9.70
C GLY A 33 16.73 -1.93 9.86
N SER A 34 16.93 -0.62 9.69
CA SER A 34 18.23 0.05 9.88
C SER A 34 18.59 0.32 11.35
N GLY A 35 17.65 0.13 12.27
CA GLY A 35 17.82 0.46 13.68
C GLY A 35 17.64 1.94 14.02
N SER A 36 17.20 2.78 13.07
CA SER A 36 16.91 4.21 13.30
C SER A 36 15.76 4.42 14.30
N LEU A 37 14.76 3.54 14.30
CA LEU A 37 13.62 3.57 15.22
C LEU A 37 13.36 2.21 15.86
N LYS A 38 12.90 2.25 17.12
CA LYS A 38 12.28 1.09 17.77
C LYS A 38 10.88 0.87 17.19
N ILE A 39 10.43 -0.38 17.14
CA ILE A 39 9.14 -0.76 16.56
C ILE A 39 7.96 0.05 17.11
N ARG A 40 7.89 0.32 18.42
CA ARG A 40 6.78 1.10 19.02
C ARG A 40 6.74 2.53 18.49
N SER A 41 7.88 3.22 18.50
CA SER A 41 8.00 4.60 17.99
C SER A 41 7.73 4.67 16.48
N ALA A 42 8.18 3.65 15.74
CA ALA A 42 7.90 3.52 14.32
C ALA A 42 6.40 3.39 14.05
N LEU A 43 5.68 2.52 14.76
CA LEU A 43 4.23 2.36 14.57
C LEU A 43 3.44 3.61 14.95
N ILE A 44 3.84 4.32 16.03
CA ILE A 44 3.20 5.60 16.41
C ILE A 44 3.40 6.65 15.32
N MET A 45 4.63 6.79 14.81
CA MET A 45 4.90 7.71 13.70
C MET A 45 4.09 7.35 12.46
N GLY A 46 4.08 6.06 12.08
CA GLY A 46 3.28 5.56 10.97
C GLY A 46 1.80 5.89 11.13
N ALA A 47 1.23 5.66 12.32
CA ALA A 47 -0.16 5.97 12.62
C ALA A 47 -0.49 7.46 12.43
N VAL A 48 0.35 8.36 12.93
CA VAL A 48 0.14 9.81 12.81
C VAL A 48 0.16 10.25 11.34
N PHE A 49 1.20 9.88 10.60
CA PHE A 49 1.34 10.38 9.22
C PHE A 49 0.41 9.65 8.24
N MET A 50 0.12 8.37 8.43
CA MET A 50 -0.90 7.69 7.62
C MET A 50 -2.29 8.25 7.87
N PHE A 51 -2.63 8.62 9.12
CA PHE A 51 -3.89 9.28 9.42
C PHE A 51 -4.01 10.65 8.72
N ILE A 52 -2.96 11.49 8.80
CA ILE A 52 -2.94 12.78 8.11
C ILE A 52 -3.07 12.57 6.59
N GLY A 53 -2.34 11.62 6.03
CA GLY A 53 -2.42 11.25 4.63
C GLY A 53 -3.82 10.84 4.19
N ALA A 54 -4.46 9.97 4.98
CA ALA A 54 -5.82 9.52 4.75
C ALA A 54 -6.80 10.70 4.68
N VAL A 55 -6.73 11.63 5.64
CA VAL A 55 -7.66 12.77 5.73
C VAL A 55 -7.49 13.78 4.59
N TYR A 56 -6.26 14.00 4.10
CA TYR A 56 -5.99 15.14 3.21
C TYR A 56 -5.64 14.78 1.77
N LEU A 57 -5.23 13.55 1.46
CA LEU A 57 -4.63 13.21 0.17
C LEU A 57 -5.35 12.08 -0.59
N GLY A 58 -6.33 11.40 0.00
CA GLY A 58 -6.96 10.21 -0.58
C GLY A 58 -7.94 10.44 -1.73
N THR A 59 -8.50 11.65 -1.87
CA THR A 59 -9.68 11.92 -2.71
C THR A 59 -9.53 11.53 -4.18
N ASN A 60 -8.37 11.78 -4.80
CA ASN A 60 -8.16 11.48 -6.22
C ASN A 60 -8.14 9.97 -6.49
N VAL A 61 -7.49 9.19 -5.62
CA VAL A 61 -7.44 7.73 -5.73
C VAL A 61 -8.82 7.14 -5.44
N SER A 62 -9.53 7.69 -4.45
CA SER A 62 -10.90 7.26 -4.13
C SER A 62 -11.85 7.39 -5.32
N ARG A 63 -11.71 8.45 -6.13
CA ARG A 63 -12.51 8.59 -7.34
C ARG A 63 -12.28 7.42 -8.31
N THR A 64 -11.03 7.13 -8.64
CA THR A 64 -10.68 6.06 -9.59
C THR A 64 -11.15 4.67 -9.12
N ILE A 65 -10.95 4.33 -7.85
CA ILE A 65 -11.40 3.03 -7.31
C ILE A 65 -12.93 2.97 -7.24
N GLY A 66 -13.56 4.05 -6.78
CA GLY A 66 -14.98 4.04 -6.42
C GLY A 66 -15.94 4.05 -7.60
N ASN A 67 -15.61 4.73 -8.71
CA ASN A 67 -16.49 4.81 -9.88
C ASN A 67 -15.77 4.71 -11.24
N GLY A 68 -14.45 4.51 -11.26
CA GLY A 68 -13.70 4.46 -12.50
C GLY A 68 -13.69 3.10 -13.20
N ILE A 69 -13.99 2.01 -12.48
CA ILE A 69 -13.81 0.64 -12.99
C ILE A 69 -15.11 0.02 -13.51
N ILE A 70 -16.20 0.15 -12.74
CA ILE A 70 -17.54 -0.32 -13.11
C ILE A 70 -18.51 0.86 -13.04
N GLY A 71 -19.53 0.83 -13.90
CA GLY A 71 -20.57 1.85 -13.94
C GLY A 71 -21.36 1.96 -12.62
N SER A 72 -21.83 3.17 -12.30
CA SER A 72 -22.63 3.43 -11.09
C SER A 72 -24.00 2.73 -11.09
N ASP A 73 -24.48 2.34 -12.26
CA ASP A 73 -25.66 1.51 -12.46
C ASP A 73 -25.45 0.06 -12.00
N VAL A 74 -24.20 -0.43 -12.02
CA VAL A 74 -23.83 -1.78 -11.58
C VAL A 74 -23.41 -1.80 -10.10
N LEU A 75 -22.75 -0.74 -9.62
CA LEU A 75 -22.29 -0.63 -8.24
C LEU A 75 -23.44 -0.34 -7.26
N THR A 76 -24.20 -1.38 -6.92
CA THR A 76 -25.21 -1.32 -5.85
C THR A 76 -24.56 -1.29 -4.46
N THR A 77 -25.32 -0.86 -3.46
CA THR A 77 -24.90 -0.91 -2.04
C THR A 77 -24.46 -2.31 -1.61
N SER A 78 -25.21 -3.34 -1.98
CA SER A 78 -24.85 -4.74 -1.68
C SER A 78 -23.59 -5.17 -2.42
N GLY A 79 -23.41 -4.74 -3.67
CA GLY A 79 -22.20 -4.99 -4.44
C GLY A 79 -20.96 -4.37 -3.79
N ALA A 80 -21.07 -3.13 -3.33
CA ALA A 80 -19.99 -2.46 -2.61
C ALA A 80 -19.58 -3.19 -1.32
N LEU A 81 -20.56 -3.70 -0.56
CA LEU A 81 -20.31 -4.53 0.62
C LEU A 81 -19.58 -5.83 0.27
N ILE A 82 -19.99 -6.51 -0.80
CA ILE A 82 -19.36 -7.76 -1.28
C ILE A 82 -17.91 -7.51 -1.69
N ILE A 83 -17.66 -6.46 -2.49
CA ILE A 83 -16.32 -6.12 -3.00
C ILE A 83 -15.35 -5.87 -1.83
N VAL A 84 -15.73 -5.00 -0.89
CA VAL A 84 -14.85 -4.63 0.22
C VAL A 84 -14.68 -5.80 1.19
N LEU A 85 -15.74 -6.58 1.46
CA LEU A 85 -15.63 -7.76 2.31
C LEU A 85 -14.72 -8.84 1.71
N ALA A 86 -14.82 -9.11 0.41
CA ALA A 86 -13.96 -10.07 -0.28
C ALA A 86 -12.48 -9.66 -0.20
N ALA A 87 -12.19 -8.38 -0.46
CA ALA A 87 -10.83 -7.85 -0.32
C ALA A 87 -10.34 -7.92 1.14
N ALA A 88 -11.18 -7.54 2.10
CA ALA A 88 -10.85 -7.57 3.52
C ALA A 88 -10.54 -8.99 4.02
N ILE A 89 -11.33 -10.00 3.62
CA ILE A 89 -11.08 -11.41 3.96
C ILE A 89 -9.70 -11.85 3.47
N TRP A 90 -9.36 -11.54 2.22
CA TRP A 90 -8.06 -11.88 1.65
C TRP A 90 -6.92 -11.19 2.41
N ILE A 91 -7.04 -9.89 2.67
CA ILE A 91 -6.00 -9.12 3.38
C ILE A 91 -5.84 -9.63 4.82
N THR A 92 -6.93 -9.99 5.51
CA THR A 92 -6.85 -10.61 6.83
C THR A 92 -6.07 -11.91 6.80
N PHE A 93 -6.36 -12.79 5.83
CA PHE A 93 -5.62 -14.05 5.67
C PHE A 93 -4.12 -13.81 5.47
N THR A 94 -3.75 -12.87 4.61
CA THR A 94 -2.33 -12.57 4.33
C THR A 94 -1.64 -11.87 5.49
N LEU A 95 -2.35 -10.99 6.20
CA LEU A 95 -1.84 -10.28 7.39
C LEU A 95 -1.55 -11.25 8.54
N ILE A 96 -2.45 -12.19 8.81
CA ILE A 96 -2.23 -13.26 9.80
C ILE A 96 -1.06 -14.14 9.38
N SER A 97 -0.95 -14.44 8.09
CA SER A 97 0.15 -15.20 7.49
C SER A 97 1.47 -14.41 7.40
N LYS A 98 1.47 -13.11 7.75
CA LYS A 98 2.63 -12.19 7.70
C LYS A 98 3.21 -12.04 6.29
N ILE A 99 2.36 -12.17 5.27
CA ILE A 99 2.71 -12.05 3.86
C ILE A 99 2.42 -10.61 3.41
N PRO A 100 3.43 -9.88 2.90
CA PRO A 100 3.23 -8.53 2.40
C PRO A 100 2.51 -8.55 1.05
N ILE A 101 1.31 -7.98 1.00
CA ILE A 101 0.52 -7.86 -0.24
C ILE A 101 0.22 -6.40 -0.59
N SER A 102 -0.55 -6.22 -1.66
CA SER A 102 -1.06 -4.94 -2.12
C SER A 102 -2.57 -4.85 -1.86
N GLY A 103 -3.00 -3.86 -1.07
CA GLY A 103 -4.43 -3.59 -0.86
C GLY A 103 -5.14 -3.10 -2.13
N SER A 104 -4.46 -2.26 -2.91
CA SER A 104 -4.95 -1.75 -4.19
C SER A 104 -5.27 -2.88 -5.16
N ASP A 105 -4.36 -3.85 -5.28
CA ASP A 105 -4.55 -5.03 -6.14
C ASP A 105 -5.75 -5.84 -5.66
N ALA A 106 -5.89 -6.02 -4.34
CA ALA A 106 -7.00 -6.78 -3.76
C ALA A 106 -8.37 -6.14 -4.04
N VAL A 107 -8.53 -4.83 -3.79
CA VAL A 107 -9.82 -4.15 -4.00
C VAL A 107 -10.15 -4.00 -5.47
N VAL A 108 -9.19 -3.56 -6.32
CA VAL A 108 -9.43 -3.43 -7.77
C VAL A 108 -9.79 -4.78 -8.39
N SER A 109 -9.12 -5.86 -7.97
CA SER A 109 -9.44 -7.22 -8.41
C SER A 109 -10.82 -7.67 -7.92
N SER A 110 -11.21 -7.31 -6.70
CA SER A 110 -12.57 -7.58 -6.20
C SER A 110 -13.65 -6.78 -6.97
N VAL A 111 -13.38 -5.52 -7.34
CA VAL A 111 -14.29 -4.72 -8.17
C VAL A 111 -14.45 -5.38 -9.54
N PHE A 112 -13.34 -5.81 -10.15
CA PHE A 112 -13.35 -6.50 -11.45
C PHE A 112 -14.11 -7.83 -11.38
N GLY A 113 -13.85 -8.67 -10.37
CA GLY A 113 -14.53 -9.95 -10.19
C GLY A 113 -16.02 -9.82 -9.95
N PHE A 114 -16.44 -8.86 -9.11
CA PHE A 114 -17.84 -8.51 -8.94
C PHE A 114 -18.46 -8.02 -10.25
N GLY A 115 -17.82 -7.08 -10.96
CA GLY A 115 -18.34 -6.51 -12.20
C GLY A 115 -18.57 -7.56 -13.28
N LEU A 116 -17.62 -8.48 -13.45
CA LEU A 116 -17.76 -9.61 -14.37
C LEU A 116 -18.93 -10.51 -14.00
N ALA A 117 -19.10 -10.84 -12.72
CA ALA A 117 -20.15 -11.74 -12.25
C ALA A 117 -21.55 -11.10 -12.34
N ALA A 118 -21.65 -9.81 -12.03
CA ALA A 118 -22.92 -9.09 -11.91
C ALA A 118 -23.46 -8.56 -13.24
N ALA A 119 -22.59 -8.09 -14.13
CA ALA A 119 -23.01 -7.41 -15.36
C ALA A 119 -22.27 -7.90 -16.62
N GLY A 120 -21.23 -8.72 -16.46
CA GLY A 120 -20.39 -9.16 -17.56
C GLY A 120 -19.37 -8.11 -18.03
N PRO A 121 -18.55 -8.43 -19.04
CA PRO A 121 -17.42 -7.60 -19.44
C PRO A 121 -17.82 -6.24 -20.03
N SER A 122 -19.01 -6.12 -20.63
CA SER A 122 -19.44 -4.90 -21.33
C SER A 122 -19.62 -3.67 -20.42
N TYR A 123 -19.75 -3.88 -19.10
CA TYR A 123 -19.94 -2.82 -18.11
C TYR A 123 -18.66 -2.45 -17.36
N ILE A 124 -17.52 -2.97 -17.81
CA ILE A 124 -16.20 -2.70 -17.24
C ILE A 124 -15.47 -1.71 -18.13
N HIS A 125 -14.97 -0.63 -17.53
CA HIS A 125 -14.11 0.35 -18.18
C HIS A 125 -12.69 -0.21 -18.34
N PHE A 126 -12.48 -1.01 -19.39
CA PHE A 126 -11.20 -1.67 -19.66
C PHE A 126 -10.05 -0.69 -19.96
N ASP A 127 -10.36 0.51 -20.44
CA ASP A 127 -9.42 1.61 -20.61
C ASP A 127 -8.86 2.05 -19.24
N VAL A 128 -9.73 2.28 -18.25
CA VAL A 128 -9.32 2.63 -16.89
C VAL A 128 -8.59 1.47 -16.24
N MET A 129 -9.09 0.24 -16.36
CA MET A 129 -8.42 -0.96 -15.84
C MET A 129 -7.01 -1.13 -16.45
N GLY A 130 -6.86 -0.91 -17.75
CA GLY A 130 -5.58 -0.97 -18.44
C GLY A 130 -4.58 0.06 -17.90
N LEU A 131 -5.03 1.28 -17.62
CA LEU A 131 -4.21 2.31 -16.97
C LEU A 131 -3.81 1.92 -15.55
N ILE A 132 -4.71 1.32 -14.76
CA ILE A 132 -4.43 0.84 -13.40
C ILE A 132 -3.36 -0.26 -13.46
N VAL A 133 -3.55 -1.29 -14.28
CA VAL A 133 -2.57 -2.38 -14.44
C VAL A 133 -1.21 -1.85 -14.92
N LEU A 134 -1.21 -0.91 -15.87
CA LEU A 134 0.02 -0.26 -16.31
C LEU A 134 0.71 0.47 -15.15
N SER A 135 -0.05 1.17 -14.29
CA SER A 135 0.52 1.85 -13.12
C SER A 135 1.13 0.88 -12.10
N TRP A 136 0.57 -0.32 -11.93
CA TRP A 136 1.12 -1.38 -11.06
C TRP A 136 2.45 -1.93 -11.57
N ILE A 137 2.63 -1.97 -12.89
CA ILE A 137 3.90 -2.33 -13.50
C ILE A 137 4.87 -1.17 -13.41
N LEU A 138 4.46 0.05 -13.74
CA LEU A 138 5.36 1.20 -13.79
C LEU A 138 5.87 1.63 -12.41
N SER A 139 5.05 1.60 -11.36
CA SER A 139 5.45 2.11 -10.04
C SER A 139 6.66 1.40 -9.41
N PRO A 140 6.79 0.05 -9.36
CA PRO A 140 7.99 -0.60 -8.87
C PRO A 140 9.22 -0.32 -9.75
N PHE A 141 9.06 -0.19 -11.07
CA PHE A 141 10.17 0.16 -11.96
C PHE A 141 10.65 1.59 -11.75
N ILE A 142 9.74 2.55 -11.60
CA ILE A 142 10.07 3.94 -11.26
C ILE A 142 10.75 3.99 -9.90
N GLY A 143 10.23 3.26 -8.90
CA GLY A 143 10.88 3.11 -7.60
C GLY A 143 12.30 2.56 -7.74
N MET A 144 12.49 1.47 -8.49
CA MET A 144 13.80 0.87 -8.74
C MET A 144 14.77 1.83 -9.42
N CYS A 145 14.37 2.49 -10.50
CA CYS A 145 15.21 3.44 -11.22
C CYS A 145 15.60 4.63 -10.34
N THR A 146 14.63 5.25 -9.67
CA THR A 146 14.89 6.41 -8.81
C THR A 146 15.71 6.05 -7.57
N GLY A 147 15.45 4.89 -6.96
CA GLY A 147 16.22 4.37 -5.83
C GLY A 147 17.66 4.05 -6.20
N PHE A 148 17.87 3.43 -7.37
CA PHE A 148 19.20 3.21 -7.94
C PHE A 148 19.94 4.52 -8.16
N LEU A 149 19.34 5.46 -8.89
CA LEU A 149 19.97 6.73 -9.24
C LEU A 149 20.33 7.56 -8.00
N LEU A 150 19.37 7.72 -7.07
CA LEU A 150 19.59 8.49 -5.84
C LEU A 150 20.74 7.91 -5.00
N TYR A 151 20.71 6.59 -4.75
CA TYR A 151 21.77 5.98 -3.95
C TYR A 151 23.11 5.93 -4.68
N TYR A 152 23.10 5.71 -6.01
CA TYR A 152 24.31 5.72 -6.82
C TYR A 152 25.01 7.09 -6.77
N ILE A 153 24.26 8.17 -6.95
CA ILE A 153 24.76 9.55 -6.87
C ILE A 153 25.28 9.83 -5.46
N LEU A 154 24.51 9.50 -4.41
CA LEU A 154 24.93 9.70 -3.02
C LEU A 154 26.22 8.92 -2.70
N ARG A 155 26.30 7.67 -3.16
CA ARG A 155 27.44 6.79 -2.93
C ARG A 155 28.70 7.29 -3.64
N ARG A 156 28.62 7.58 -4.93
CA ARG A 156 29.78 8.04 -5.75
C ARG A 156 30.18 9.48 -5.39
N GLY A 157 29.20 10.35 -5.17
CA GLY A 157 29.42 11.76 -4.88
C GLY A 157 29.99 12.02 -3.49
N TYR A 158 29.51 11.27 -2.49
CA TYR A 158 29.78 11.57 -1.08
C TYR A 158 30.25 10.36 -0.25
N LEU A 159 29.46 9.27 -0.17
CA LEU A 159 29.73 8.19 0.80
C LEU A 159 31.08 7.49 0.58
N SER A 160 31.45 7.23 -0.68
CA SER A 160 32.70 6.55 -1.03
C SER A 160 33.95 7.38 -0.74
N LYS A 161 33.82 8.70 -0.63
CA LYS A 161 34.94 9.61 -0.33
C LYS A 161 35.26 9.67 1.16
N ILE A 162 34.35 9.23 2.03
CA ILE A 162 34.54 9.23 3.48
C ILE A 162 35.25 7.95 3.89
N LYS A 163 36.53 8.07 4.28
CA LYS A 163 37.34 6.93 4.72
C LYS A 163 37.32 6.70 6.23
N SER A 164 37.25 7.78 7.03
CA SER A 164 37.27 7.71 8.50
C SER A 164 35.99 7.08 9.07
N ALA A 165 36.14 6.07 9.92
CA ALA A 165 35.02 5.36 10.55
C ALA A 165 34.12 6.31 11.36
N GLY A 166 34.68 7.16 12.22
CA GLY A 166 33.90 8.10 13.03
C GLY A 166 33.10 9.12 12.19
N LYS A 167 33.57 9.49 10.99
CA LYS A 167 32.79 10.33 10.07
C LYS A 167 31.64 9.56 9.41
N LYS A 168 31.82 8.27 9.12
CA LYS A 168 30.74 7.41 8.60
C LYS A 168 29.63 7.24 9.63
N ASP A 169 29.97 7.02 10.89
CA ASP A 169 28.97 6.84 11.96
C ASP A 169 28.14 8.10 12.19
N ARG A 170 28.80 9.27 12.24
CA ARG A 170 28.10 10.57 12.31
C ARG A 170 27.19 10.77 11.11
N LEU A 171 27.63 10.37 9.92
CA LEU A 171 26.82 10.50 8.72
C LEU A 171 25.59 9.59 8.76
N GLU A 172 25.75 8.32 9.08
CA GLU A 172 24.63 7.40 9.23
C GLU A 172 23.67 7.89 10.33
N LYS A 173 24.18 8.55 11.38
CA LYS A 173 23.33 9.20 12.37
C LYS A 173 22.52 10.35 11.78
N VAL A 174 23.09 11.22 10.96
CA VAL A 174 22.35 12.27 10.25
C VAL A 174 21.29 11.66 9.33
N PHE A 175 21.68 10.65 8.54
CA PHE A 175 20.74 9.94 7.66
C PHE A 175 19.65 9.17 8.43
N SER A 176 19.88 8.79 9.69
CA SER A 176 18.82 8.21 10.52
C SER A 176 17.68 9.19 10.77
N TYR A 177 17.99 10.48 10.99
CA TYR A 177 16.96 11.51 11.13
C TYR A 177 16.27 11.82 9.80
N LEU A 178 17.05 11.91 8.71
CA LEU A 178 16.48 12.10 7.37
C LEU A 178 15.58 10.93 6.97
N GLN A 179 15.95 9.71 7.32
CA GLN A 179 15.16 8.50 7.08
C GLN A 179 13.84 8.54 7.87
N ILE A 180 13.85 9.05 9.09
CA ILE A 180 12.61 9.21 9.87
C ILE A 180 11.68 10.22 9.17
N ALA A 181 12.22 11.34 8.70
CA ALA A 181 11.46 12.35 7.95
C ALA A 181 10.92 11.82 6.61
N SER A 182 11.72 11.07 5.84
CA SER A 182 11.26 10.43 4.60
C SER A 182 10.18 9.37 4.87
N GLY A 183 10.23 8.73 6.04
CA GLY A 183 9.26 7.71 6.45
C GLY A 183 7.92 8.35 6.76
N ALA A 184 7.94 9.50 7.45
CA ALA A 184 6.77 10.33 7.65
C ALA A 184 6.14 10.78 6.32
N PHE A 185 6.94 11.29 5.38
CA PHE A 185 6.46 11.65 4.03
C PHE A 185 5.82 10.45 3.31
N THR A 186 6.49 9.30 3.35
CA THR A 186 5.94 8.05 2.79
C THR A 186 4.64 7.66 3.47
N GLY A 187 4.54 7.82 4.80
CA GLY A 187 3.34 7.55 5.58
C GLY A 187 2.14 8.35 5.10
N LEU A 188 2.31 9.64 4.78
CA LEU A 188 1.25 10.45 4.18
C LEU A 188 0.71 9.82 2.89
N ASN A 189 1.60 9.41 1.99
CA ASN A 189 1.22 8.89 0.68
C ASN A 189 0.59 7.49 0.78
N VAL A 190 1.10 6.63 1.67
CA VAL A 190 0.51 5.31 1.95
C VAL A 190 -0.88 5.48 2.56
N GLY A 191 -1.03 6.37 3.54
CA GLY A 191 -2.32 6.63 4.18
C GLY A 191 -3.39 7.10 3.21
N ALA A 192 -3.02 7.94 2.24
CA ALA A 192 -3.89 8.41 1.16
C ALA A 192 -4.44 7.25 0.29
N ILE A 193 -3.60 6.27 -0.03
CA ILE A 193 -3.99 5.10 -0.82
C ILE A 193 -4.83 4.15 0.03
N ASP A 194 -4.41 3.86 1.25
CA ASP A 194 -5.05 2.88 2.12
C ASP A 194 -6.49 3.27 2.48
N ILE A 195 -6.74 4.56 2.73
CA ILE A 195 -8.10 5.02 2.99
C ILE A 195 -8.99 4.87 1.76
N ALA A 196 -8.48 5.21 0.57
CA ALA A 196 -9.21 5.07 -0.69
C ALA A 196 -9.56 3.60 -0.96
N VAL A 197 -8.59 2.71 -0.75
CA VAL A 197 -8.78 1.26 -0.84
C VAL A 197 -9.86 0.77 0.13
N ALA A 198 -9.89 1.29 1.36
CA ALA A 198 -10.84 0.82 2.37
C ALA A 198 -12.26 1.38 2.18
N THR A 199 -12.40 2.63 1.73
CA THR A 199 -13.66 3.38 1.85
C THR A 199 -14.30 3.70 0.51
N ALA A 200 -13.54 3.84 -0.58
CA ALA A 200 -14.05 4.43 -1.82
C ALA A 200 -15.21 3.64 -2.42
N VAL A 201 -15.08 2.32 -2.57
CA VAL A 201 -16.17 1.50 -3.15
C VAL A 201 -17.46 1.62 -2.35
N LEU A 202 -17.37 1.68 -1.01
CA LEU A 202 -18.52 1.87 -0.13
C LEU A 202 -19.07 3.29 -0.24
N PHE A 203 -18.21 4.31 -0.23
CA PHE A 203 -18.61 5.70 -0.42
C PHE A 203 -19.48 5.86 -1.67
N TYR A 204 -19.03 5.33 -2.82
CA TYR A 204 -19.76 5.44 -4.08
C TYR A 204 -20.98 4.51 -4.15
N GLY A 205 -20.93 3.32 -3.55
CA GLY A 205 -22.07 2.39 -3.51
C GLY A 205 -23.21 2.81 -2.57
N PHE A 206 -22.92 3.69 -1.59
CA PHE A 206 -23.92 4.32 -0.71
C PHE A 206 -24.33 5.72 -1.17
N GLY A 207 -23.58 6.35 -2.09
CA GLY A 207 -23.88 7.67 -2.64
C GLY A 207 -23.48 8.81 -1.70
N THR A 208 -24.43 9.32 -0.90
CA THR A 208 -24.29 10.58 -0.14
C THR A 208 -23.86 10.41 1.32
N VAL A 209 -23.70 9.18 1.80
CA VAL A 209 -23.27 8.90 3.18
C VAL A 209 -21.86 8.34 3.15
N GLY A 210 -20.88 9.23 3.30
CA GLY A 210 -19.51 8.90 2.93
C GLY A 210 -18.42 9.51 3.79
N PHE A 211 -18.68 10.69 4.36
CA PHE A 211 -17.72 11.35 5.24
C PHE A 211 -17.54 10.59 6.57
N GLU A 212 -18.61 10.00 7.09
CA GLU A 212 -18.55 9.15 8.30
C GLU A 212 -17.72 7.89 8.04
N ILE A 213 -17.86 7.28 6.86
CA ILE A 213 -17.11 6.08 6.47
C ILE A 213 -15.61 6.39 6.40
N GLU A 214 -15.24 7.56 5.88
CA GLU A 214 -13.84 7.99 5.74
C GLU A 214 -13.20 8.31 7.10
N ILE A 215 -13.86 9.09 7.96
CA ILE A 215 -13.33 9.40 9.29
C ILE A 215 -13.22 8.15 10.15
N ILE A 216 -14.27 7.33 10.23
CA ILE A 216 -14.25 6.12 11.03
C ILE A 216 -13.21 5.13 10.47
N GLY A 217 -13.10 5.03 9.15
CA GLY A 217 -12.05 4.29 8.47
C GLY A 217 -10.65 4.75 8.88
N ALA A 218 -10.38 6.06 8.87
CA ALA A 218 -9.08 6.61 9.27
C ALA A 218 -8.73 6.31 10.74
N VAL A 219 -9.72 6.36 11.65
CA VAL A 219 -9.53 5.93 13.05
C VAL A 219 -9.23 4.43 13.12
N ALA A 220 -9.95 3.61 12.37
CA ALA A 220 -9.71 2.17 12.31
C ALA A 220 -8.31 1.81 11.74
N MET A 221 -7.80 2.60 10.78
CA MET A 221 -6.41 2.47 10.31
C MET A 221 -5.41 2.66 11.45
N VAL A 222 -5.57 3.72 12.26
CA VAL A 222 -4.69 3.97 13.42
C VAL A 222 -4.71 2.78 14.38
N VAL A 223 -5.89 2.25 14.68
CA VAL A 223 -6.04 1.07 15.55
C VAL A 223 -5.35 -0.15 14.93
N GLY A 224 -5.51 -0.38 13.63
CA GLY A 224 -4.84 -1.44 12.86
C GLY A 224 -3.33 -1.35 12.91
N ILE A 225 -2.78 -0.16 12.74
CA ILE A 225 -1.35 0.10 12.80
C ILE A 225 -0.78 -0.26 14.18
N ILE A 226 -1.43 0.20 15.25
CA ILE A 226 -0.94 0.00 16.62
C ILE A 226 -1.05 -1.48 17.03
N LEU A 227 -2.14 -2.16 16.69
CA LEU A 227 -2.40 -3.54 17.14
C LEU A 227 -1.80 -4.61 16.22
N ALA A 228 -1.83 -4.40 14.90
CA ALA A 228 -1.43 -5.40 13.91
C ALA A 228 -0.14 -5.04 13.15
N GLY A 229 0.22 -3.76 13.05
CA GLY A 229 1.35 -3.25 12.27
C GLY A 229 2.70 -3.92 12.55
N GLY A 230 2.90 -4.40 13.78
CA GLY A 230 4.12 -5.10 14.17
C GLY A 230 4.32 -6.47 13.52
N ARG A 231 3.28 -7.10 12.96
CA ARG A 231 3.36 -8.45 12.37
C ARG A 231 4.17 -8.45 11.06
N VAL A 232 3.91 -7.49 10.18
CA VAL A 232 4.57 -7.34 8.87
C VAL A 232 5.81 -6.46 8.97
N THR A 233 5.80 -5.41 9.79
CA THR A 233 6.96 -4.51 9.93
C THR A 233 8.22 -5.23 10.42
N LYS A 234 8.08 -6.30 11.22
CA LYS A 234 9.22 -7.11 11.68
C LYS A 234 9.82 -7.99 10.57
N THR A 235 9.08 -8.27 9.50
CA THR A 235 9.52 -9.14 8.40
C THR A 235 10.08 -8.35 7.22
N ILE A 236 9.59 -7.14 6.97
CA ILE A 236 10.05 -6.25 5.88
C ILE A 236 11.22 -5.37 6.36
N GLY A 237 12.36 -5.45 5.65
CA GLY A 237 13.51 -4.56 5.86
C GLY A 237 14.84 -5.30 5.96
N LYS A 238 14.91 -6.46 6.61
CA LYS A 238 16.15 -7.27 6.68
C LYS A 238 16.22 -8.40 5.65
N ARG A 239 15.08 -8.73 5.02
CA ARG A 239 14.97 -9.91 4.13
C ARG A 239 15.46 -9.67 2.71
N ILE A 240 15.39 -8.43 2.19
CA ILE A 240 15.69 -8.13 0.78
C ILE A 240 17.16 -7.73 0.59
N THR A 241 17.64 -6.78 1.40
CA THR A 241 19.02 -6.31 1.41
C THR A 241 19.41 -5.78 2.79
N GLU A 242 20.70 -5.60 3.06
CA GLU A 242 21.18 -4.98 4.29
C GLU A 242 20.82 -3.49 4.34
N LEU A 243 19.94 -3.11 5.26
CA LEU A 243 19.56 -1.72 5.46
C LEU A 243 20.44 -1.03 6.49
N VAL A 244 21.06 0.08 6.07
CA VAL A 244 21.63 1.13 6.93
C VAL A 244 20.90 2.44 6.64
N PRO A 245 20.95 3.45 7.52
CA PRO A 245 20.16 4.67 7.37
C PRO A 245 20.27 5.36 6.01
N THR A 246 21.46 5.51 5.43
CA THR A 246 21.64 6.10 4.09
C THR A 246 20.86 5.37 3.00
N ARG A 247 20.83 4.04 3.05
CA ARG A 247 20.11 3.17 2.10
C ARG A 247 18.61 3.25 2.33
N GLY A 248 18.19 3.19 3.59
CA GLY A 248 16.79 3.28 3.97
C GLY A 248 16.16 4.62 3.57
N PHE A 249 16.87 5.72 3.79
CA PHE A 249 16.47 7.05 3.33
C PHE A 249 16.32 7.10 1.80
N SER A 250 17.32 6.60 1.06
CA SER A 250 17.30 6.64 -0.41
C SER A 250 16.12 5.83 -0.98
N ALA A 251 15.84 4.66 -0.40
CA ALA A 251 14.70 3.84 -0.80
C ALA A 251 13.36 4.51 -0.48
N GLN A 252 13.22 5.11 0.71
CA GLN A 252 11.97 5.76 1.13
C GLN A 252 11.70 7.05 0.35
N ILE A 253 12.69 7.91 0.10
CA ILE A 253 12.47 9.12 -0.71
C ILE A 253 12.07 8.75 -2.14
N SER A 254 12.75 7.76 -2.72
CA SER A 254 12.41 7.23 -4.05
C SER A 254 10.95 6.73 -4.09
N MET A 255 10.60 5.82 -3.18
CA MET A 255 9.26 5.25 -3.10
C MET A 255 8.22 6.33 -2.79
N GLY A 256 8.44 7.12 -1.75
CA GLY A 256 7.52 8.18 -1.33
C GLY A 256 7.25 9.18 -2.45
N THR A 257 8.27 9.58 -3.21
CA THR A 257 8.09 10.51 -4.35
C THR A 257 7.31 9.86 -5.48
N ALA A 258 7.63 8.60 -5.83
CA ALA A 258 6.90 7.87 -6.85
C ALA A 258 5.42 7.70 -6.46
N VAL A 259 5.15 7.28 -5.22
CA VAL A 259 3.78 7.11 -4.71
C VAL A 259 3.04 8.43 -4.69
N TYR A 260 3.67 9.52 -4.24
CA TYR A 260 3.06 10.85 -4.26
C TYR A 260 2.59 11.26 -5.66
N VAL A 261 3.42 11.04 -6.69
CA VAL A 261 3.04 11.34 -8.08
C VAL A 261 1.80 10.54 -8.49
N PHE A 262 1.74 9.24 -8.21
CA PHE A 262 0.59 8.42 -8.55
C PHE A 262 -0.67 8.77 -7.74
N VAL A 263 -0.52 9.15 -6.46
CA VAL A 263 -1.62 9.69 -5.64
C VAL A 263 -2.19 10.97 -6.28
N MET A 264 -1.32 11.87 -6.73
CA MET A 264 -1.74 13.10 -7.41
C MET A 264 -2.43 12.82 -8.75
N LEU A 265 -1.96 11.81 -9.49
CA LEU A 265 -2.61 11.31 -10.71
C LEU A 265 -3.89 10.51 -10.45
N GLY A 266 -4.23 10.23 -9.18
CA GLY A 266 -5.41 9.43 -8.81
C GLY A 266 -5.29 7.94 -9.13
N MET A 267 -4.08 7.41 -9.32
CA MET A 267 -3.87 6.02 -9.70
C MET A 267 -3.69 5.13 -8.46
N PRO A 268 -4.50 4.08 -8.29
CA PRO A 268 -4.41 3.16 -7.16
C PRO A 268 -3.25 2.17 -7.36
N ILE A 269 -2.03 2.60 -7.06
CA ILE A 269 -0.84 1.75 -7.13
C ILE A 269 -0.60 0.97 -5.82
N SER A 270 0.34 0.02 -5.84
CA SER A 270 0.81 -0.67 -4.64
C SER A 270 2.01 0.05 -4.00
N PRO A 271 1.89 0.58 -2.75
CA PRO A 271 3.04 1.10 -2.02
C PRO A 271 4.07 0.01 -1.71
N THR A 272 3.61 -1.21 -1.40
CA THR A 272 4.46 -2.37 -1.13
C THR A 272 5.35 -2.70 -2.33
N GLN A 273 4.80 -2.80 -3.54
CA GLN A 273 5.57 -3.09 -4.75
C GLN A 273 6.55 -1.96 -5.06
N THR A 274 6.10 -0.71 -4.92
CA THR A 274 6.93 0.47 -5.15
C THR A 274 8.14 0.51 -4.20
N LEU A 275 7.94 0.22 -2.92
CA LEU A 275 9.04 0.13 -1.95
C LEU A 275 10.01 -0.99 -2.29
N VAL A 276 9.50 -2.18 -2.62
CA VAL A 276 10.34 -3.31 -3.01
C VAL A 276 11.19 -2.93 -4.22
N GLY A 277 10.59 -2.29 -5.24
CA GLY A 277 11.30 -1.73 -6.38
C GLY A 277 12.44 -0.79 -5.95
N SER A 278 12.13 0.22 -5.14
CA SER A 278 13.13 1.17 -4.62
C SER A 278 14.25 0.50 -3.83
N VAL A 279 13.95 -0.49 -3.00
CA VAL A 279 14.94 -1.26 -2.23
C VAL A 279 15.84 -2.10 -3.16
N ILE A 280 15.27 -2.71 -4.20
CA ILE A 280 16.04 -3.43 -5.24
C ILE A 280 16.99 -2.45 -5.94
N GLY A 281 16.49 -1.28 -6.36
CA GLY A 281 17.31 -0.25 -6.99
C GLY A 281 18.50 0.19 -6.14
N VAL A 282 18.27 0.48 -4.85
CA VAL A 282 19.32 0.82 -3.90
C VAL A 282 20.34 -0.33 -3.73
N GLY A 283 19.87 -1.58 -3.71
CA GLY A 283 20.73 -2.77 -3.69
C GLY A 283 21.60 -2.90 -4.94
N LEU A 284 21.00 -2.78 -6.13
CA LEU A 284 21.71 -2.85 -7.42
C LEU A 284 22.78 -1.77 -7.54
N ALA A 285 22.56 -0.58 -6.99
CA ALA A 285 23.58 0.49 -6.95
C ALA A 285 24.82 0.14 -6.10
N ARG A 286 24.77 -0.94 -5.30
CA ARG A 286 25.95 -1.53 -4.62
C ARG A 286 26.62 -2.63 -5.45
N GLY A 287 25.82 -3.42 -6.15
CA GLY A 287 26.22 -4.63 -6.86
C GLY A 287 25.11 -5.69 -6.77
N THR A 288 25.00 -6.54 -7.79
CA THR A 288 23.94 -7.55 -7.96
C THR A 288 23.89 -8.57 -6.82
N ASP A 289 25.04 -8.92 -6.25
CA ASP A 289 25.16 -9.95 -5.20
C ASP A 289 24.55 -9.51 -3.86
N THR A 290 24.23 -8.22 -3.71
CA THR A 290 23.62 -7.68 -2.48
C THR A 290 22.10 -7.82 -2.43
N VAL A 291 21.50 -8.34 -3.51
CA VAL A 291 20.05 -8.48 -3.70
C VAL A 291 19.66 -9.96 -3.64
N LYS A 292 18.77 -10.33 -2.72
CA LYS A 292 18.30 -11.70 -2.56
C LYS A 292 17.13 -11.99 -3.51
N PHE A 293 17.43 -12.40 -4.75
CA PHE A 293 16.42 -12.65 -5.79
C PHE A 293 15.37 -13.71 -5.41
N ASP A 294 15.71 -14.71 -4.60
CA ASP A 294 14.72 -15.72 -4.18
C ASP A 294 13.61 -15.12 -3.30
N VAL A 295 13.96 -14.15 -2.46
CA VAL A 295 12.99 -13.42 -1.63
C VAL A 295 12.10 -12.55 -2.52
N ILE A 296 12.67 -11.92 -3.56
CA ILE A 296 11.91 -11.11 -4.52
C ILE A 296 10.91 -11.98 -5.28
N LYS A 297 11.35 -13.15 -5.77
CA LYS A 297 10.46 -14.10 -6.47
C LYS A 297 9.30 -14.51 -5.57
N HIS A 298 9.57 -14.87 -4.31
CA HIS A 298 8.52 -15.26 -3.38
C HIS A 298 7.50 -14.13 -3.13
N ILE A 299 7.97 -12.90 -2.94
CA ILE A 299 7.08 -11.74 -2.77
C ILE A 299 6.27 -11.47 -4.05
N ALA A 300 6.90 -11.55 -5.23
CA ALA A 300 6.21 -11.36 -6.50
C ALA A 300 5.12 -12.43 -6.73
N THR A 301 5.37 -13.69 -6.36
CA THR A 301 4.36 -14.75 -6.46
C THR A 301 3.13 -14.47 -5.61
N THR A 302 3.30 -13.87 -4.42
CA THR A 302 2.14 -13.54 -3.56
C THR A 302 1.28 -12.42 -4.12
N TRP A 303 1.87 -11.50 -4.89
CA TRP A 303 1.12 -10.46 -5.59
C TRP A 303 0.31 -11.02 -6.76
N ILE A 304 0.93 -11.89 -7.55
CA ILE A 304 0.25 -12.55 -8.69
C ILE A 304 -0.93 -13.39 -8.20
N VAL A 305 -0.82 -14.07 -7.05
CA VAL A 305 -1.91 -14.89 -6.47
C VAL A 305 -3.05 -14.03 -5.91
N THR A 306 -2.77 -12.80 -5.46
CA THR A 306 -3.79 -11.91 -4.88
C THR A 306 -4.89 -11.56 -5.88
N ILE A 307 -4.52 -11.30 -7.14
CA ILE A 307 -5.47 -10.92 -8.19
C ILE A 307 -6.56 -11.99 -8.43
N PRO A 308 -6.24 -13.24 -8.81
CA PRO A 308 -7.25 -14.27 -9.05
C PRO A 308 -8.00 -14.63 -7.77
N ALA A 309 -7.34 -14.61 -6.60
CA ALA A 309 -8.01 -14.90 -5.33
C ALA A 309 -9.14 -13.88 -5.05
N CYS A 310 -8.87 -12.58 -5.20
CA CYS A 310 -9.88 -11.54 -4.98
C CYS A 310 -10.98 -11.53 -6.05
N ILE A 311 -10.63 -11.81 -7.32
CA ILE A 311 -11.62 -11.98 -8.40
C ILE A 311 -12.60 -13.13 -8.06
N LEU A 312 -12.07 -14.29 -7.68
CA LEU A 312 -12.87 -15.46 -7.37
C LEU A 312 -13.70 -15.27 -6.10
N LEU A 313 -13.13 -14.66 -5.06
CA LEU A 313 -13.85 -14.39 -3.82
C LEU A 313 -15.03 -13.44 -4.05
N SER A 314 -14.81 -12.30 -4.70
CA SER A 314 -15.87 -11.31 -4.95
C SER A 314 -16.95 -11.83 -5.89
N GLY A 315 -16.58 -12.44 -7.01
CA GLY A 315 -17.52 -13.03 -7.96
C GLY A 315 -18.29 -14.21 -7.37
N GLY A 316 -17.61 -15.08 -6.62
CA GLY A 316 -18.23 -16.20 -5.92
C GLY A 316 -19.21 -15.75 -4.83
N MET A 317 -18.85 -14.72 -4.06
CA MET A 317 -19.75 -14.11 -3.08
C MET A 317 -20.98 -13.51 -3.76
N TYR A 318 -20.82 -12.80 -4.87
CA TYR A 318 -21.96 -12.28 -5.62
C TYR A 318 -22.95 -13.38 -6.02
N TYR A 319 -22.47 -14.47 -6.64
CA TYR A 319 -23.34 -15.58 -7.00
C TYR A 319 -24.02 -16.20 -5.78
N LEU A 320 -23.30 -16.40 -4.68
CA LEU A 320 -23.88 -16.92 -3.44
C LEU A 320 -25.02 -16.02 -2.93
N PHE A 321 -24.82 -14.71 -2.91
CA PHE A 321 -25.83 -13.75 -2.45
C PHE A 321 -27.01 -13.62 -3.43
N SER A 322 -26.80 -13.86 -4.73
CA SER A 322 -27.88 -13.83 -5.74
C SER A 322 -28.82 -15.05 -5.68
N LEU A 323 -28.45 -16.11 -4.95
CA LEU A 323 -29.27 -17.32 -4.77
C LEU A 323 -30.34 -17.16 -3.68
N PHE A 324 -30.28 -16.10 -2.87
CA PHE A 324 -31.19 -15.81 -1.78
C PHE A 324 -31.91 -14.47 -2.02
#